data_AF-A0A1V4A828-F1
#
_entry.id   AF-A0A1V4A828-F1
#
_cell.length_a   1.000
_cell.length_b   1.000
_cell.length_c   1.000
_cell.angle_alpha   90.00
_cell.angle_beta   90.00
_cell.angle_gamma   90.00
#
_symmetry.space_group_name_H-M   'P 1'
#
loop_
_entity.id
_entity.type
_entity.pdbx_description
1 polymer ?
#
loop_
_entity_poly.entity_id
_entity_poly.type
_entity_poly.pdbx_seq_one_letter_code
_entity_poly.pdbx_strand_id
1 'polypeptide(L)'
;MNQLQEIAGLTGGVLGGDLIGTYLHGSSVLGGLRPASDVDVLLVSRRSMGERERRALLGGLPPEHRPVLDHARQLCLNCRYSEESWSGTSRAQARPRVDHVLAEIDRLSPRAPGT
;
A
#
# COMPACT_ATOMS: atom_id res chain seq x y z
N MET A 1 12.56 8.40 2.21
CA MET A 1 11.59 7.92 3.21
C MET A 1 10.86 6.73 2.60
N ASN A 2 10.70 5.62 3.31
CA ASN A 2 10.03 4.43 2.78
C ASN A 2 8.51 4.55 2.95
N GLN A 3 7.77 4.53 1.84
CA GLN A 3 6.30 4.62 1.80
C GLN A 3 5.61 3.59 2.70
N LEU A 4 6.18 2.38 2.85
CA LEU A 4 5.61 1.34 3.71
C LEU A 4 5.71 1.67 5.20
N GLN A 5 6.81 2.30 5.63
CA GLN A 5 6.97 2.74 7.01
C GLN A 5 6.02 3.88 7.35
N GLU A 6 5.79 4.80 6.41
CA GLU A 6 4.81 5.88 6.58
C GLU A 6 3.38 5.33 6.68
N ILE A 7 3.01 4.38 5.83
CA ILE A 7 1.69 3.72 5.89
C ILE A 7 1.54 2.98 7.22
N ALA A 8 2.54 2.18 7.64
CA ALA A 8 2.50 1.46 8.91
C ALA A 8 2.44 2.41 10.12
N GLY A 9 3.15 3.54 10.07
CA GLY A 9 3.12 4.57 11.10
C GLY A 9 1.77 5.29 11.18
N LEU A 10 1.21 5.65 10.03
CA LEU A 10 -0.12 6.27 9.92
C LEU A 10 -1.19 5.33 10.48
N THR A 11 -1.16 4.06 10.10
CA THR A 11 -2.18 3.09 10.51
C THR A 11 -2.07 2.75 11.98
N GLY A 12 -0.86 2.62 12.51
CA GLY A 12 -0.62 2.52 13.94
C GLY A 12 -1.08 3.75 14.72
N GLY A 13 -0.87 4.96 14.19
CA GLY A 13 -1.32 6.20 14.80
C GLY A 13 -2.84 6.36 14.82
N VAL A 14 -3.54 5.91 13.78
CA VAL A 14 -5.01 6.03 13.68
C VAL A 14 -5.74 4.91 14.42
N LEU A 15 -5.27 3.67 14.31
CA LEU A 15 -5.97 2.50 14.87
C LEU A 15 -5.44 2.09 16.25
N GLY A 16 -4.27 2.59 16.65
CA GLY A 16 -3.71 2.37 17.99
C GLY A 16 -3.66 0.89 18.37
N GLY A 17 -4.09 0.58 19.60
CA GLY A 17 -4.12 -0.79 20.14
C GLY A 17 -5.14 -1.72 19.49
N ASP A 18 -6.03 -1.21 18.64
CA ASP A 18 -6.97 -2.03 17.88
C ASP A 18 -6.34 -2.63 16.61
N LEU A 19 -5.19 -2.13 16.17
CA LEU A 19 -4.44 -2.69 15.06
C LEU A 19 -3.77 -4.01 15.49
N ILE A 20 -4.16 -5.11 14.85
CA ILE A 20 -3.55 -6.42 15.05
C ILE A 20 -2.30 -6.56 14.17
N GLY A 21 -2.38 -6.07 12.93
CA GLY A 21 -1.24 -6.10 12.02
C GLY A 21 -1.52 -5.40 10.69
N THR A 22 -0.42 -5.02 10.04
CA THR A 22 -0.39 -4.45 8.68
C THR A 22 0.44 -5.39 7.82
N TYR A 23 -0.15 -5.90 6.74
CA TYR A 23 0.45 -6.92 5.89
C TYR A 23 0.51 -6.43 4.45
N LEU A 24 1.56 -6.82 3.74
CA LEU A 24 1.59 -6.68 2.29
C LEU A 24 0.66 -7.71 1.66
N HIS A 25 0.06 -7.33 0.55
CA HIS A 25 -0.84 -8.19 -0.21
C HIS A 25 -0.60 -8.03 -1.71
N GLY A 26 -1.40 -8.75 -2.50
CA GLY A 26 -1.54 -8.57 -3.93
C GLY A 26 -0.28 -8.91 -4.69
N SER A 27 0.03 -8.13 -5.72
CA SER A 27 1.13 -8.46 -6.65
C SER A 27 2.49 -8.55 -5.94
N SER A 28 2.68 -7.79 -4.87
CA SER A 28 3.86 -7.82 -3.99
C SER A 28 4.14 -9.18 -3.34
N VAL A 29 3.12 -10.00 -3.13
CA VAL A 29 3.22 -11.28 -2.42
C VAL A 29 2.93 -12.48 -3.34
N LEU A 30 2.10 -12.31 -4.36
CA LEU A 30 1.59 -13.41 -5.19
C LEU A 30 2.37 -13.64 -6.49
N GLY A 31 3.02 -12.62 -7.05
CA GLY A 31 3.61 -12.74 -8.39
C GLY A 31 4.81 -11.82 -8.66
N GLY A 32 5.25 -11.08 -7.65
CA GLY A 32 6.26 -10.03 -7.79
C GLY A 32 5.65 -8.73 -8.32
N LEU A 33 6.13 -7.62 -7.78
CA LEU A 33 5.75 -6.29 -8.22
C LEU A 33 6.22 -6.06 -9.68
N ARG A 34 5.29 -5.64 -10.53
CA ARG A 34 5.57 -5.18 -11.89
C ARG A 34 5.89 -3.70 -11.85
N PRO A 35 6.51 -3.16 -12.91
CA PRO A 35 6.83 -1.74 -12.97
C PRO A 35 5.61 -0.87 -12.57
N ALA A 36 4.45 -0.98 -13.22
CA ALA A 36 3.26 -0.20 -12.86
C ALA A 36 2.40 -0.81 -11.74
N SER A 37 2.94 -1.73 -10.92
CA SER A 37 2.18 -2.30 -9.82
C SER A 37 1.95 -1.26 -8.71
N ASP A 38 0.72 -1.23 -8.24
CA ASP A 38 0.38 -0.71 -6.93
C ASP A 38 0.92 -1.60 -5.80
N VAL A 39 0.88 -1.06 -4.58
CA VAL A 39 1.26 -1.76 -3.36
C VAL A 39 0.03 -1.93 -2.51
N ASP A 40 -0.45 -3.17 -2.44
CA ASP A 40 -1.60 -3.52 -1.61
C ASP A 40 -1.17 -3.73 -0.16
N VAL A 41 -1.89 -3.06 0.75
CA VAL A 41 -1.72 -3.23 2.19
C VAL A 41 -3.04 -3.69 2.80
N LEU A 42 -3.01 -4.84 3.46
CA LEU A 42 -4.12 -5.38 4.22
C LEU A 42 -3.96 -5.06 5.71
N LEU A 43 -4.98 -4.44 6.28
CA LEU A 43 -5.05 -4.15 7.71
C LEU A 43 -6.02 -5.08 8.40
N VAL A 44 -5.58 -5.62 9.54
CA VAL A 44 -6.42 -6.43 10.42
C VAL A 44 -6.58 -5.69 11.74
N SER A 45 -7.82 -5.40 12.12
CA SER A 45 -8.16 -4.72 13.37
C SER A 45 -9.13 -5.53 14.22
N ARG A 46 -9.07 -5.34 15.54
CA ARG A 46 -9.95 -5.99 16.53
C ARG A 46 -11.41 -5.59 16.40
N ARG A 47 -11.67 -4.41 15.82
CA ARG A 47 -12.98 -3.82 15.65
C ARG A 47 -13.13 -3.19 14.27
N SER A 48 -14.37 -3.07 13.81
CA SER A 48 -14.69 -2.33 12.60
C SER A 48 -14.27 -0.87 12.71
N MET A 49 -13.64 -0.35 11.66
CA MET A 49 -13.32 1.08 11.54
C MET A 49 -14.58 1.90 11.33
N GLY A 50 -14.75 2.94 12.15
CA GLY A 50 -15.75 3.96 11.96
C GLY A 50 -15.30 5.02 10.95
N GLU A 51 -16.21 5.94 10.65
CA GLU A 51 -16.00 6.99 9.65
C GLU A 51 -14.86 7.94 10.03
N ARG A 52 -14.62 8.15 11.33
CA ARG A 52 -13.55 9.02 11.82
C ARG A 52 -12.18 8.44 11.52
N GLU A 53 -11.97 7.15 11.78
CA GLU A 53 -10.70 6.48 11.45
C GLU A 53 -10.48 6.43 9.93
N ARG A 54 -11.52 6.12 9.16
CA ARG A 54 -11.44 6.12 7.68
C ARG A 54 -11.01 7.47 7.13
N ARG A 55 -11.60 8.57 7.61
CA ARG A 55 -11.19 9.93 7.20
C ARG A 55 -9.78 10.29 7.67
N ALA A 56 -9.38 9.87 8.86
CA ALA A 56 -8.03 10.12 9.36
C ALA A 56 -6.97 9.40 8.52
N LEU A 57 -7.22 8.14 8.13
CA LEU A 57 -6.36 7.38 7.23
C LEU A 57 -6.24 8.08 5.86
N LEU A 58 -7.36 8.47 5.25
CA LEU A 58 -7.34 9.17 3.95
C LEU A 58 -6.66 10.55 4.04
N GLY A 59 -6.89 11.27 5.14
CA GLY A 59 -6.32 12.60 5.36
C GLY A 59 -4.82 12.58 5.64
N GLY A 60 -4.32 11.51 6.25
CA GLY A 60 -2.91 11.32 6.59
C GLY A 60 -2.03 10.85 5.42
N LEU A 61 -2.61 10.50 4.27
CA LEU A 61 -1.84 10.19 3.07
C LEU A 61 -1.27 11.48 2.45
N PRO A 62 0.01 11.47 2.04
CA PRO A 62 0.64 12.62 1.41
C PRO A 62 -0.19 13.20 0.24
N PRO A 63 -0.32 14.53 0.14
CA PRO A 63 -1.13 15.17 -0.91
C PRO A 63 -0.73 14.76 -2.33
N GLU A 64 0.56 14.50 -2.56
CA GLU A 64 1.10 14.01 -3.83
C GLU A 64 0.53 12.67 -4.30
N HIS A 65 -0.06 11.88 -3.40
CA HIS A 65 -0.69 10.60 -3.72
C HIS A 65 -2.19 10.70 -3.99
N ARG A 66 -2.85 11.83 -3.66
CA ARG A 66 -4.32 11.98 -3.77
C ARG A 66 -4.83 11.83 -5.21
N PRO A 67 -4.22 12.41 -6.26
CA PRO A 67 -4.70 12.22 -7.63
C PRO A 67 -4.65 10.76 -8.09
N VAL A 68 -3.63 10.02 -7.66
CA VAL A 68 -3.48 8.59 -7.97
C VAL A 68 -4.51 7.76 -7.21
N LEU A 69 -4.77 8.09 -5.94
CA LEU A 69 -5.77 7.40 -5.12
C LEU A 69 -7.20 7.66 -5.60
N ASP A 70 -7.50 8.89 -6.03
CA ASP A 70 -8.79 9.22 -6.63
C ASP A 70 -9.01 8.46 -7.94
N HIS A 71 -7.96 8.37 -8.78
CA HIS A 71 -8.00 7.57 -10.00
C HIS A 71 -8.14 6.07 -9.71
N ALA A 72 -7.35 5.52 -8.79
CA ALA A 72 -7.44 4.12 -8.36
C ALA A 72 -8.81 3.79 -7.77
N ARG A 73 -9.39 4.69 -6.95
CA ARG A 73 -10.76 4.56 -6.45
C ARG A 73 -11.76 4.56 -7.58
N GLN A 74 -11.60 5.44 -8.58
CA GLN A 74 -12.48 5.47 -9.73
C GLN A 74 -12.40 4.18 -10.55
N LEU A 75 -11.19 3.63 -10.75
CA LEU A 75 -10.97 2.33 -11.38
C LEU A 75 -11.62 1.19 -10.58
N CYS A 76 -11.37 1.09 -9.27
CA CYS A 76 -11.95 0.05 -8.41
C CYS A 76 -13.48 0.07 -8.38
N LEU A 77 -14.09 1.26 -8.40
CA LEU A 77 -15.54 1.40 -8.31
C LEU A 77 -16.23 1.27 -9.67
N ASN A 78 -15.56 1.60 -10.78
CA ASN A 78 -16.23 1.79 -12.07
C ASN A 78 -15.60 1.03 -13.25
N CYS A 79 -14.44 0.39 -13.08
CA CYS A 79 -13.72 -0.27 -14.17
C CYS A 79 -13.44 -1.73 -13.86
N ARG A 80 -13.53 -2.58 -14.88
CA ARG A 80 -13.00 -3.94 -14.76
C ARG A 80 -11.48 -3.89 -14.90
N TYR A 81 -10.78 -4.74 -14.16
CA TYR A 81 -9.31 -4.82 -14.20
C TYR A 81 -8.75 -4.98 -15.63
N SER A 82 -9.49 -5.62 -16.53
CA SER A 82 -9.13 -5.80 -17.94
C SER A 82 -9.12 -4.52 -18.79
N GLU A 83 -9.63 -3.40 -18.27
CA GLU A 83 -9.85 -2.16 -19.00
C GLU A 83 -8.91 -1.01 -18.55
N GLU A 84 -7.99 -1.30 -17.63
CA GLU A 84 -7.05 -0.32 -17.07
C GLU A 84 -5.90 0.06 -18.04
N SER A 85 -5.51 1.34 -18.07
CA SER A 85 -4.36 1.82 -18.88
C SER A 85 -3.43 2.75 -18.09
N TRP A 86 -2.11 2.52 -18.18
CA TRP A 86 -1.07 3.33 -17.55
C TRP A 86 -0.19 4.03 -18.60
N SER A 87 0.19 5.29 -18.34
CA SER A 87 1.06 6.07 -19.24
C SER A 87 2.49 5.50 -19.35
N GLY A 88 3.19 5.77 -20.46
CA GLY A 88 4.55 5.27 -20.70
C GLY A 88 5.58 5.73 -19.66
N THR A 89 5.47 6.96 -19.17
CA THR A 89 6.34 7.50 -18.12
C THR A 89 6.09 6.83 -16.78
N SER A 90 4.82 6.58 -16.43
CA SER A 90 4.44 5.86 -15.21
C SER A 90 4.96 4.42 -15.23
N ARG A 91 4.95 3.75 -16.39
CA ARG A 91 5.55 2.41 -16.58
C ARG A 91 7.07 2.38 -16.45
N ALA A 92 7.77 3.50 -16.69
CA ALA A 92 9.22 3.56 -16.59
C ALA A 92 9.73 3.74 -15.14
N GLN A 93 8.98 4.46 -14.29
CA GLN A 93 9.41 4.84 -12.93
C GLN A 93 9.14 3.78 -11.84
N ALA A 94 7.93 3.27 -11.84
CA ALA A 94 7.62 1.87 -11.75
C ALA A 94 8.73 0.87 -11.30
N ARG A 95 9.63 0.39 -12.17
CA ARG A 95 10.62 -0.65 -11.81
C ARG A 95 11.59 -0.20 -10.69
N PRO A 96 12.21 0.99 -10.77
CA PRO A 96 12.96 1.56 -9.65
C PRO A 96 12.18 1.65 -8.32
N ARG A 97 10.88 2.00 -8.36
CA ARG A 97 10.05 2.11 -7.15
C ARG A 97 9.84 0.75 -6.49
N VAL A 98 9.61 -0.28 -7.30
CA VAL A 98 9.47 -1.67 -6.86
C VAL A 98 10.73 -2.19 -6.20
N ASP A 99 11.89 -2.04 -6.85
CA ASP A 99 13.17 -2.54 -6.34
C ASP A 99 13.50 -1.89 -4.98
N HIS A 100 13.15 -0.61 -4.81
CA HIS A 100 13.27 0.10 -3.53
C HIS A 100 12.37 -0.49 -2.43
N VAL A 101 11.10 -0.78 -2.75
CA VAL A 101 10.14 -1.33 -1.79
C VAL A 101 10.55 -2.73 -1.34
N LEU A 102 10.95 -3.61 -2.28
CA LEU A 102 11.43 -4.96 -1.97
C LEU A 102 12.67 -4.95 -1.09
N ALA A 103 13.66 -4.12 -1.43
CA ALA A 103 14.89 -3.98 -0.63
C ALA A 103 14.61 -3.52 0.81
N GLU A 104 13.51 -2.80 1.04
CA GLU A 104 13.14 -2.43 2.39
C GLU A 104 12.35 -3.50 3.15
N ILE A 105 11.49 -4.24 2.46
CA ILE A 105 10.79 -5.38 3.07
C ILE A 105 11.81 -6.39 3.60
N ASP A 106 12.84 -6.69 2.80
CA ASP A 106 13.94 -7.58 3.21
C ASP A 106 14.71 -7.04 4.42
N ARG A 107 14.93 -5.72 4.48
CA ARG A 107 15.60 -5.09 5.62
C ARG A 107 14.77 -5.16 6.90
N LEU A 108 13.44 -5.04 6.79
CA LEU A 108 12.52 -4.97 7.91
C LEU A 108 12.00 -6.33 8.36
N SER A 109 12.21 -7.39 7.59
CA SER A 109 11.94 -8.77 8.01
C SER A 109 13.18 -9.35 8.71
N PRO A 110 13.24 -9.41 10.06
CA PRO A 110 14.20 -10.29 10.71
C PRO A 110 13.87 -11.72 10.29
N ARG A 111 14.75 -12.38 9.54
CA ARG A 111 14.68 -13.83 9.36
C ARG A 111 14.73 -14.44 10.75
N ALA A 112 13.63 -15.03 11.19
CA ALA A 112 13.67 -15.92 12.34
C ALA A 112 14.74 -17.00 12.05
N PRO A 113 15.67 -17.28 12.97
CA PRO A 113 16.53 -18.44 12.84
C PRO A 113 15.63 -19.67 12.70
N GLY A 114 15.85 -20.44 11.64
CA GLY A 114 15.07 -21.63 11.32
C GLY A 114 15.02 -22.60 12.49
N THR A 115 13.82 -23.10 12.77
CA THR A 115 13.57 -24.32 13.53
C THR A 115 14.15 -25.53 12.85
#